data_AF-A0A291RDB5-F1
#
_entry.id   AF-A0A291RDB5-F1
#
_cell.length_a   1.000
_cell.length_b   1.000
_cell.length_c   1.000
_cell.angle_alpha   90.00
_cell.angle_beta   90.00
_cell.angle_gamma   90.00
#
_symmetry.space_group_name_H-M   'P 1'
#
loop_
_entity.id
_entity.type
_entity.pdbx_description
1 polymer ?
#
loop_
_entity_poly.entity_id
_entity_poly.type
_entity_poly.pdbx_seq_one_letter_code
_entity_poly.pdbx_strand_id
1 'polypeptide(L)'
;MFTINQAALHTIADAYDAGLHTAYSGRGMYGTGCVGFSTDTSGAATAIAFELACALAEQEEGEDYDVIAVRDYLGELTGSQYCESLGRGLITYWTGLRVAQE
;
A
#
# COMPACT_ATOMS: atom_id res chain seq x y z
N MET A 1 -0.20 -4.76 -11.98
CA MET A 1 -0.62 -5.34 -10.69
C MET A 1 0.64 -5.73 -9.97
N PHE A 2 0.88 -5.17 -8.79
CA PHE A 2 2.12 -5.32 -8.03
C PHE A 2 1.92 -6.30 -6.88
N THR A 3 3.02 -6.96 -6.53
CA THR A 3 3.13 -7.79 -5.34
C THR A 3 4.23 -7.23 -4.48
N ILE A 4 3.96 -7.08 -3.18
CA ILE A 4 4.92 -6.56 -2.21
C ILE A 4 5.14 -7.57 -1.09
N ASN A 5 6.38 -7.65 -0.62
CA ASN A 5 6.74 -8.49 0.51
C ASN A 5 5.92 -8.13 1.76
N GLN A 6 5.38 -9.14 2.44
CA GLN A 6 4.63 -8.98 3.68
C GLN A 6 5.46 -8.29 4.78
N ALA A 7 6.77 -8.54 4.84
CA ALA A 7 7.64 -7.89 5.82
C ALA A 7 7.67 -6.37 5.65
N ALA A 8 7.76 -5.88 4.41
CA ALA A 8 7.74 -4.44 4.13
C ALA A 8 6.41 -3.81 4.56
N LEU A 9 5.28 -4.50 4.31
CA LEU A 9 3.97 -4.03 4.76
C LEU A 9 3.86 -3.89 6.27
N HIS A 10 4.42 -4.83 7.04
CA HIS A 10 4.45 -4.74 8.50
C HIS A 10 5.32 -3.58 8.98
N THR A 11 6.51 -3.39 8.41
CA THR A 11 7.38 -2.26 8.73
C THR A 11 6.68 -0.92 8.50
N ILE A 12 5.98 -0.78 7.38
CA ILE A 12 5.21 0.42 7.06
C ILE A 12 4.04 0.58 8.05
N ALA A 13 3.29 -0.48 8.35
CA ALA A 13 2.18 -0.42 9.28
C ALA A 13 2.61 0.07 10.67
N ASP A 14 3.72 -0.47 11.18
CA ASP A 14 4.28 -0.12 12.48
C ASP A 14 4.78 1.34 12.51
N ALA A 15 5.39 1.83 11.43
CA ALA A 15 5.90 3.21 11.34
C ALA A 15 4.80 4.27 11.45
N TYR A 16 3.56 3.95 11.05
CA TYR A 16 2.42 4.87 11.04
C TYR A 16 1.32 4.53 12.05
N ASP A 17 1.55 3.56 12.95
CA ASP A 17 0.53 3.03 13.88
C ASP A 17 -0.77 2.68 13.13
N ALA A 18 -0.62 2.03 11.98
CA ALA A 18 -1.71 1.73 11.06
C ALA A 18 -2.10 0.25 11.13
N GLY A 19 -3.41 -0.02 11.06
CA GLY A 19 -3.91 -1.38 10.91
C GLY A 19 -3.67 -1.88 9.48
N LEU A 20 -2.91 -2.96 9.32
CA LEU A 20 -2.64 -3.59 8.03
C LEU A 20 -3.73 -4.60 7.64
N HIS A 21 -4.21 -4.51 6.40
CA HIS A 21 -5.16 -5.43 5.79
C HIS A 21 -4.55 -6.01 4.52
N THR A 22 -4.09 -7.26 4.56
CA THR A 22 -3.39 -7.92 3.43
C THR A 22 -4.32 -8.49 2.35
N ALA A 23 -5.60 -8.66 2.69
CA ALA A 23 -6.62 -9.21 1.81
C ALA A 23 -7.92 -8.41 1.88
N TYR A 24 -7.83 -7.07 1.96
CA TYR A 24 -8.99 -6.20 2.01
C TYR A 24 -9.82 -6.32 0.73
N SER A 25 -11.08 -6.70 0.88
CA SER A 25 -12.05 -6.77 -0.21
C SER A 25 -13.00 -5.58 -0.10
N GLY A 26 -12.59 -4.45 -0.66
CA GLY A 26 -13.41 -3.24 -0.73
C GLY A 26 -14.69 -3.42 -1.56
N ARG A 27 -15.45 -2.34 -1.73
CA ARG A 27 -16.70 -2.38 -2.51
C ARG A 27 -16.46 -2.83 -3.95
N GLY A 28 -17.22 -3.84 -4.38
CA GLY A 28 -17.18 -4.36 -5.75
C GLY A 28 -16.03 -5.32 -6.05
N MET A 29 -15.20 -5.67 -5.07
CA MET A 29 -14.01 -6.52 -5.25
C MET A 29 -14.28 -8.02 -5.07
N TYR A 30 -15.49 -8.52 -5.37
CA TYR A 30 -15.92 -9.92 -5.13
C TYR A 30 -14.82 -10.98 -5.35
N GLY A 31 -14.26 -11.50 -4.26
CA GLY A 31 -13.24 -12.56 -4.27
C GLY A 31 -11.79 -12.12 -4.54
N THR A 32 -11.55 -10.83 -4.77
CA THR A 32 -10.21 -10.25 -4.91
C THR A 32 -9.86 -9.41 -3.69
N GLY A 33 -8.84 -9.80 -2.92
CA GLY A 33 -8.35 -9.03 -1.77
C GLY A 33 -7.16 -8.16 -2.18
N CYS A 34 -7.04 -6.95 -1.65
CA CYS A 34 -5.92 -6.03 -1.87
C CYS A 34 -5.25 -5.63 -0.57
N VAL A 35 -4.12 -4.94 -0.68
CA VAL A 35 -3.47 -4.29 0.47
C VAL A 35 -4.23 -3.02 0.82
N GLY A 36 -4.53 -2.86 2.11
CA GLY A 36 -5.09 -1.64 2.69
C GLY A 36 -4.55 -1.35 4.08
N PHE A 37 -4.62 -0.09 4.48
CA PHE A 37 -4.17 0.43 5.76
C PHE A 37 -5.29 1.27 6.37
N SER A 38 -5.62 0.98 7.63
CA SER A 38 -6.54 1.79 8.43
C SER A 38 -5.73 2.67 9.39
N THR A 39 -5.91 3.98 9.32
CA THR A 39 -5.18 4.93 10.16
C THR A 39 -6.06 6.16 10.44
N ASP A 40 -5.92 6.70 11.64
CA ASP A 40 -6.56 7.95 12.05
C ASP A 40 -5.62 9.15 11.89
N THR A 41 -4.37 8.90 11.45
CA THR A 41 -3.35 9.93 11.26
C THR A 41 -3.58 10.69 9.96
N SER A 42 -3.80 12.00 10.07
CA SER A 42 -3.94 12.88 8.91
C SER A 42 -2.67 12.87 8.05
N GLY A 43 -2.81 12.68 6.74
CA GLY A 43 -1.68 12.63 5.80
C GLY A 43 -0.96 11.28 5.72
N ALA A 44 -1.23 10.33 6.62
CA ALA A 44 -0.56 9.02 6.62
C ALA A 44 -0.78 8.25 5.31
N ALA A 45 -1.94 8.38 4.67
CA ALA A 45 -2.20 7.73 3.38
C ALA A 45 -1.17 8.11 2.29
N THR A 46 -0.78 9.39 2.23
CA THR A 46 0.21 9.87 1.26
C THR A 46 1.61 9.38 1.59
N ALA A 47 1.97 9.39 2.88
CA ALA A 47 3.25 8.90 3.35
C ALA A 47 3.39 7.38 3.13
N ILE A 48 2.36 6.60 3.46
CA ILE A 48 2.28 5.17 3.18
C ILE A 48 2.39 4.89 1.68
N ALA A 49 1.72 5.66 0.81
CA ALA A 49 1.85 5.49 -0.64
C ALA A 49 3.30 5.67 -1.13
N PHE A 50 4.02 6.64 -0.56
CA PHE A 50 5.44 6.86 -0.87
C PHE A 50 6.31 5.70 -0.38
N GLU A 51 6.12 5.22 0.84
CA GLU A 51 6.87 4.09 1.41
C GLU A 51 6.61 2.79 0.64
N LEU A 52 5.37 2.57 0.20
CA LEU A 52 5.03 1.46 -0.69
C LEU A 52 5.76 1.57 -2.03
N ALA A 53 5.88 2.77 -2.60
CA ALA A 53 6.62 2.99 -3.84
C ALA A 53 8.13 2.72 -3.66
N CYS A 54 8.72 3.17 -2.55
CA CYS A 54 10.11 2.85 -2.19
C CYS A 54 10.33 1.35 -2.05
N ALA A 55 9.47 0.66 -1.30
CA ALA A 55 9.59 -0.79 -1.10
C ALA A 55 9.43 -1.58 -2.40
N LEU A 56 8.56 -1.13 -3.31
CA LEU A 56 8.43 -1.74 -4.65
C LEU A 56 9.67 -1.50 -5.51
N ALA A 57 10.23 -0.29 -5.48
CA ALA A 57 11.46 0.03 -6.20
C ALA A 57 12.65 -0.77 -5.67
N GLU A 58 12.81 -0.84 -4.35
CA GLU A 58 13.85 -1.64 -3.70
C GLU A 58 13.73 -3.13 -4.01
N GLN A 59 12.50 -3.66 -4.07
CA GLN A 59 12.27 -5.09 -4.38
C GLN A 59 12.68 -5.45 -5.81
N GLU A 60 12.42 -4.58 -6.78
CA GLU A 60 12.66 -4.86 -8.20
C GLU A 60 14.08 -4.47 -8.65
N GLU A 61 14.62 -3.39 -8.10
CA GLU A 61 15.90 -2.79 -8.55
C GLU A 61 17.04 -2.94 -7.53
N GLY A 62 16.73 -3.33 -6.28
CA GLY A 62 17.69 -3.45 -5.18
C GLY A 62 17.92 -2.13 -4.44
N GLU A 63 18.91 -2.11 -3.52
CA GLU A 63 19.19 -0.98 -2.63
C GLU A 63 19.60 0.33 -3.35
N ASP A 64 19.99 0.24 -4.62
CA ASP A 64 20.44 1.38 -5.44
C ASP A 64 19.32 1.91 -6.37
N TYR A 65 18.05 1.67 -6.06
CA TYR A 65 16.91 2.17 -6.83
C TYR A 65 16.94 3.71 -6.94
N ASP A 66 16.55 4.24 -8.10
CA ASP A 66 16.56 5.68 -8.31
C ASP A 66 15.21 6.35 -8.02
N VAL A 67 15.21 7.69 -7.97
CA VAL A 67 13.99 8.48 -7.71
C VAL A 67 12.96 8.36 -8.84
N ILE A 68 13.38 7.97 -10.05
CA ILE A 68 12.49 7.78 -11.20
C ILE A 68 11.65 6.52 -10.97
N ALA A 69 12.26 5.43 -10.49
CA ALA A 69 11.56 4.21 -10.11
C ALA A 69 10.47 4.48 -9.07
N VAL A 70 10.82 5.18 -7.98
CA VAL A 70 9.86 5.55 -6.92
C VAL A 70 8.71 6.40 -7.48
N ARG A 71 9.03 7.39 -8.31
CA ARG A 71 8.02 8.26 -8.94
C ARG A 71 7.04 7.43 -9.78
N ASP A 72 7.56 6.49 -10.55
CA ASP A 72 6.76 5.69 -11.46
C ASP A 72 5.82 4.75 -10.67
N TYR A 73 6.33 4.05 -9.65
CA TYR A 73 5.47 3.25 -8.75
C TYR A 73 4.46 4.09 -7.98
N LEU A 74 4.83 5.28 -7.51
CA LEU A 74 3.89 6.18 -6.84
C LEU A 74 2.77 6.63 -7.78
N GLY A 75 3.10 6.88 -9.06
CA GLY A 75 2.11 7.19 -10.10
C GLY A 75 1.12 6.05 -10.30
N GLU A 76 1.60 4.81 -10.37
CA GLU A 76 0.76 3.63 -10.54
C GLU A 76 -0.09 3.31 -9.29
N LEU A 77 0.48 3.48 -8.09
CA LEU A 77 -0.24 3.35 -6.82
C LEU A 77 -1.36 4.38 -6.73
N THR A 78 -1.09 5.64 -7.07
CA THR A 78 -2.11 6.71 -7.06
C THR A 78 -3.29 6.37 -7.97
N GLY A 79 -3.03 5.75 -9.14
CA GLY A 79 -4.06 5.31 -10.07
C GLY A 79 -4.95 4.17 -9.55
N SER A 80 -4.55 3.48 -8.47
CA SER A 80 -5.30 2.37 -7.88
C SER A 80 -5.70 2.61 -6.42
N GLN A 81 -5.47 3.81 -5.90
CA GLN A 81 -5.76 4.17 -4.51
C GLN A 81 -7.24 4.52 -4.33
N TYR A 82 -7.84 3.97 -3.27
CA TYR A 82 -9.19 4.28 -2.82
C TYR A 82 -9.19 4.51 -1.31
N CYS A 83 -10.14 5.32 -0.84
CA CYS A 83 -10.32 5.60 0.57
C CYS A 83 -11.80 5.42 0.94
N GLU A 84 -12.06 4.69 2.02
CA GLU A 84 -13.39 4.45 2.55
C GLU A 84 -13.44 4.80 4.04
N SER A 85 -14.54 5.43 4.47
CA SER A 85 -14.84 5.61 5.88
C SER A 85 -15.71 4.47 6.39
N LEU A 86 -15.27 3.84 7.49
CA LEU A 86 -15.99 2.74 8.14
C LEU A 86 -16.67 3.19 9.45
N GLY A 87 -16.85 4.50 9.65
CA GLY A 87 -17.47 5.06 10.86
C GLY A 87 -16.63 4.97 12.14
N ARG A 88 -15.48 4.28 12.10
CA ARG A 88 -14.49 4.15 13.19
C ARG A 88 -13.04 4.39 12.73
N GLY A 89 -12.88 5.05 11.58
CA GLY A 89 -11.58 5.28 10.94
C GLY A 89 -11.72 5.30 9.43
N LEU A 90 -10.65 5.74 8.77
CA LEU A 90 -10.49 5.69 7.32
C LEU A 90 -9.60 4.50 6.95
N ILE A 91 -10.02 3.73 5.95
CA ILE A 91 -9.15 2.75 5.30
C ILE A 91 -8.76 3.28 3.92
N THR A 92 -7.45 3.30 3.65
CA THR A 92 -6.89 3.54 2.33
C THR A 92 -6.38 2.22 1.76
N TYR A 93 -6.74 1.89 0.53
CA TYR A 93 -6.36 0.62 -0.10
C TYR A 93 -6.01 0.78 -1.57
N TRP A 94 -5.20 -0.14 -2.08
CA TRP A 94 -4.65 -0.09 -3.44
C TRP A 94 -5.09 -1.31 -4.24
N THR A 95 -6.06 -1.14 -5.15
CA THR A 95 -6.65 -2.27 -5.88
C THR A 95 -5.66 -2.98 -6.81
N GLY A 96 -4.57 -2.30 -7.17
CA GLY A 96 -3.47 -2.83 -7.95
C GLY A 96 -2.37 -3.54 -7.15
N LEU A 97 -2.45 -3.55 -5.81
CA LEU A 97 -1.40 -4.08 -4.92
C LEU A 97 -1.86 -5.33 -4.15
N ARG A 98 -1.01 -6.35 -4.09
CA ARG A 98 -1.23 -7.63 -3.41
C ARG A 98 -0.02 -8.01 -2.56
N VAL A 99 -0.20 -8.90 -1.60
CA VAL A 99 0.93 -9.53 -0.91
C VAL A 99 1.54 -10.58 -1.84
N ALA A 100 2.86 -10.61 -1.92
CA ALA A 100 3.58 -11.68 -2.63
C ALA A 100 3.26 -13.05 -1.98
N GLN A 101 2.97 -14.07 -2.80
CA GLN A 101 2.82 -15.44 -2.29
C GLN A 101 4.23 -16.03 -2.10
N GLU A 102 4.46 -16.68 -0.96
CA GLU A 102 5.70 -17.42 -0.67
C GLU A 102 5.96 -18.54 -1.70
#